data_AF-A0A4S2MGG1-F1
#
_entry.id   AF-A0A4S2MGG1-F1
#
_cell.length_a   1.000
_cell.length_b   1.000
_cell.length_c   1.000
_cell.angle_alpha   90.00
_cell.angle_beta   90.00
_cell.angle_gamma   90.00
#
_symmetry.space_group_name_H-M   'P 1'
#
loop_
_entity.id
_entity.type
_entity.pdbx_description
1 polymer ?
#
loop_
_entity_poly.entity_id
_entity_poly.type
_entity_poly.pdbx_seq_one_letter_code
_entity_poly.pdbx_strand_id
1 'polypeptide(L)'
;MLIYMLFIVIGLLECVLARSIPPYDLCMEGCGDDPRPGDIAETRRVELCRDQCNRDERTRCLAANEDSERGKSKLCEGLLLHHP
;
A
#
# COMPACT_ATOMS: atom_id res chain seq x y z
N MET A 1 -8.00 13.75 36.09
CA MET A 1 -8.96 13.24 35.08
C MET A 1 -8.65 13.80 33.70
N LEU A 2 -8.71 15.12 33.48
CA LEU A 2 -8.38 15.76 32.18
C LEU A 2 -6.98 15.41 31.65
N ILE A 3 -5.97 15.45 32.51
CA ILE A 3 -4.59 15.09 32.16
C ILE A 3 -4.49 13.62 31.70
N TYR A 4 -5.23 12.72 32.35
CA TYR A 4 -5.25 11.29 32.01
C TYR A 4 -5.91 11.05 30.64
N MET A 5 -7.01 11.76 30.35
CA MET A 5 -7.66 11.70 29.05
C MET A 5 -6.75 12.22 27.93
N LEU A 6 -5.96 13.27 28.20
CA LEU A 6 -5.00 13.82 27.24
C LEU A 6 -3.94 12.78 26.83
N PHE A 7 -3.36 12.07 27.80
CA PHE A 7 -2.39 10.99 27.52
C PHE A 7 -2.99 9.85 26.70
N ILE A 8 -4.25 9.48 26.96
CA ILE A 8 -4.96 8.45 26.19
C ILE A 8 -5.14 8.90 24.73
N VAL A 9 -5.56 10.15 24.50
CA VAL A 9 -5.75 10.68 23.15
C VAL A 9 -4.41 10.76 22.39
N ILE A 10 -3.33 11.20 23.04
CA ILE A 10 -2.00 11.25 22.42
C ILE A 10 -1.53 9.84 22.05
N GLY A 11 -1.66 8.87 22.95
CA GLY A 11 -1.27 7.48 22.67
C GLY A 11 -2.08 6.84 21.54
N LEU A 12 -3.39 7.13 21.46
CA LEU A 12 -4.23 6.68 20.34
C LEU A 12 -3.84 7.36 19.02
N LEU A 13 -3.54 8.66 19.06
CA LEU A 13 -3.13 9.42 17.88
C LEU A 13 -1.80 8.91 17.31
N GLU A 14 -0.82 8.61 18.16
CA GLU A 14 0.45 8.01 17.70
C GLU A 14 0.24 6.62 17.08
N CYS A 15 -0.66 5.81 17.64
CA CYS A 15 -1.00 4.49 17.07
C CYS A 15 -1.69 4.59 15.69
N VAL A 16 -2.48 5.65 15.45
CA VAL A 16 -3.12 5.93 14.17
C VAL A 16 -2.11 6.51 13.18
N LEU A 17 -1.25 7.44 13.61
CA LEU A 17 -0.20 8.01 12.77
C LEU A 17 0.89 7.00 12.40
N ALA A 18 1.20 6.05 13.29
CA ALA A 18 2.08 4.92 13.02
C ALA A 18 1.45 3.91 12.05
N ARG A 19 0.12 3.85 11.98
CA ARG A 19 -0.64 3.26 10.85
C ARG A 19 -0.80 4.30 9.74
N SER A 20 0.30 4.90 9.30
CA SER A 20 0.30 5.63 8.03
C SER A 20 -0.23 4.69 6.95
N ILE A 21 -1.26 5.12 6.22
CA ILE A 21 -1.77 4.37 5.07
C ILE A 21 -0.56 4.09 4.17
N PRO A 22 -0.27 2.82 3.86
CA PRO A 22 0.82 2.46 2.99
C PRO A 22 0.74 3.29 1.71
N PRO A 23 1.87 3.82 1.21
CA PRO A 23 1.86 4.59 -0.03
C PRO A 23 1.35 3.76 -1.22
N TYR A 24 1.38 2.44 -1.11
CA TYR A 24 0.74 1.51 -2.02
C TYR A 24 -0.79 1.66 -2.06
N ASP A 25 -1.46 1.69 -0.91
CA ASP A 25 -2.93 1.78 -0.83
C ASP A 25 -3.42 3.12 -1.39
N LEU A 26 -2.70 4.22 -1.10
CA LEU A 26 -2.96 5.54 -1.70
C LEU A 26 -2.79 5.53 -3.23
N CYS A 27 -1.83 4.76 -3.75
CA CYS A 27 -1.59 4.63 -5.18
C CYS A 27 -2.72 3.83 -5.85
N MET A 28 -3.13 2.72 -5.25
CA MET A 28 -4.22 1.88 -5.76
C MET A 28 -5.56 2.61 -5.76
N GLU A 29 -5.87 3.35 -4.68
CA GLU A 29 -7.09 4.16 -4.60
C GLU A 29 -7.12 5.26 -5.69
N GLY A 30 -5.95 5.81 -6.04
CA GLY A 30 -5.81 6.78 -7.13
C GLY A 30 -6.01 6.20 -8.54
N CYS A 31 -5.89 4.88 -8.72
CA CYS A 31 -6.11 4.22 -10.01
C CYS A 31 -7.59 4.07 -10.37
N GLY A 32 -8.49 4.23 -9.40
CA GLY A 32 -9.93 4.11 -9.59
C GLY A 32 -10.47 2.68 -9.48
N ASP A 33 -11.80 2.61 -9.42
CA ASP A 33 -12.56 1.36 -9.30
C ASP A 33 -12.44 0.48 -10.56
N ASP A 34 -12.82 -0.79 -10.40
CA ASP A 34 -12.88 -1.70 -11.53
C ASP A 34 -13.88 -1.21 -12.59
N PRO A 35 -13.42 -1.01 -13.84
CA PRO A 35 -14.28 -0.51 -14.91
C PRO A 35 -15.34 -1.53 -15.30
N ARG A 36 -16.40 -1.04 -15.95
CA ARG A 36 -17.52 -1.88 -16.35
C ARG A 36 -17.05 -2.98 -17.32
N PRO A 37 -17.59 -4.20 -17.21
CA PRO A 37 -17.26 -5.27 -18.14
C PRO A 37 -17.60 -4.85 -19.57
N GLY A 38 -16.58 -4.76 -20.42
CA GLY A 38 -16.69 -4.37 -21.83
C GLY A 38 -15.98 -3.07 -22.21
N ASP A 39 -15.57 -2.23 -21.24
CA ASP A 39 -14.74 -1.05 -21.52
C ASP A 39 -13.24 -1.41 -21.49
N ILE A 40 -12.78 -2.04 -22.57
CA ILE A 40 -11.39 -2.51 -22.71
C ILE A 40 -10.38 -1.35 -22.57
N ALA A 41 -10.75 -0.14 -22.98
CA ALA A 41 -9.87 1.01 -22.92
C ALA A 41 -9.69 1.51 -21.48
N GLU A 42 -10.78 1.52 -20.70
CA GLU A 42 -10.74 1.89 -19.29
C GLU A 42 -10.10 0.79 -18.44
N THR A 43 -10.41 -0.49 -18.70
CA THR A 43 -9.72 -1.65 -18.07
C THR A 43 -8.21 -1.55 -18.22
N ARG A 44 -7.73 -1.32 -19.45
CA ARG A 44 -6.29 -1.21 -19.70
C ARG A 44 -5.65 -0.04 -18.97
N ARG A 45 -6.36 1.10 -18.80
CA ARG A 45 -5.84 2.26 -18.07
C ARG A 45 -5.69 1.97 -16.59
N VAL A 46 -6.72 1.36 -15.99
CA VAL A 46 -6.70 0.98 -14.57
C VAL A 46 -5.60 -0.06 -14.32
N GLU A 47 -5.50 -1.10 -15.15
CA GLU A 47 -4.44 -2.12 -15.04
C GLU A 47 -3.03 -1.51 -15.13
N LEU A 48 -2.78 -0.62 -16.10
CA LEU A 48 -1.47 0.04 -16.25
C LEU A 48 -1.11 0.89 -15.03
N CYS A 49 -2.10 1.55 -14.41
CA CYS A 49 -1.92 2.31 -13.19
C CYS A 49 -1.57 1.39 -12.01
N ARG A 50 -2.35 0.32 -11.81
CA ARG A 50 -2.13 -0.67 -10.76
C ARG A 50 -0.75 -1.35 -10.89
N ASP A 51 -0.33 -1.68 -12.11
CA ASP A 51 1.01 -2.21 -12.41
C ASP A 51 2.14 -1.25 -12.05
N GLN A 52 1.90 0.07 -12.15
CA GLN A 52 2.87 1.06 -11.73
C GLN A 52 2.98 1.10 -10.20
N CYS A 53 1.84 1.11 -9.49
CA CYS A 53 1.81 1.03 -8.03
C CYS A 53 2.53 -0.23 -7.51
N ASN A 54 2.29 -1.38 -8.13
CA ASN A 54 2.95 -2.65 -7.82
C ASN A 54 4.48 -2.57 -7.98
N ARG A 55 4.97 -1.94 -9.06
CA ARG A 55 6.42 -1.78 -9.30
C ARG A 55 7.08 -0.85 -8.32
N ASP A 56 6.42 0.25 -7.98
CA ASP A 56 6.94 1.23 -7.02
C ASP A 56 7.00 0.63 -5.61
N GLU A 57 5.98 -0.12 -5.22
CA GLU A 57 5.96 -0.79 -3.92
C GLU A 57 6.96 -1.94 -3.85
N ARG A 58 7.11 -2.73 -4.92
CA ARG A 58 8.18 -3.73 -5.01
C ARG A 58 9.57 -3.10 -4.84
N THR A 59 9.80 -1.94 -5.44
CA THR A 59 11.07 -1.21 -5.33
C THR A 59 11.32 -0.75 -3.90
N ARG A 60 10.30 -0.20 -3.22
CA ARG A 60 10.38 0.18 -1.79
C ARG A 60 10.61 -1.03 -0.89
N CYS A 61 9.88 -2.12 -1.13
CA CYS A 61 10.00 -3.36 -0.37
C CYS A 61 11.43 -3.93 -0.48
N LEU A 62 12.03 -3.91 -1.67
CA LEU A 62 13.42 -4.32 -1.86
C LEU A 62 14.41 -3.38 -1.17
N ALA A 63 14.23 -2.05 -1.28
CA ALA A 63 15.10 -1.06 -0.65
C ALA A 63 15.07 -1.11 0.88
N ALA A 64 13.91 -1.34 1.49
CA ALA A 64 13.78 -1.51 2.95
C ALA A 64 14.43 -2.81 3.48
N ASN A 65 14.88 -3.68 2.56
CA ASN A 65 15.30 -5.04 2.85
C ASN A 65 16.67 -5.40 2.21
N GLU A 66 17.56 -4.43 1.99
CA GLU A 66 18.86 -4.61 1.33
C GLU A 66 19.75 -5.73 1.93
N ASP A 67 19.52 -6.19 3.16
CA ASP A 67 20.39 -7.16 3.84
C ASP A 67 20.19 -8.65 3.48
N SER A 68 19.27 -9.05 2.58
CA SER A 68 19.14 -10.49 2.24
C SER A 68 18.58 -10.76 0.83
N GLU A 69 19.49 -11.14 -0.05
CA GLU A 69 19.38 -11.04 -1.52
C GLU A 69 18.58 -12.15 -2.25
N ARG A 70 18.29 -13.31 -1.64
CA ARG A 70 17.72 -14.46 -2.41
C ARG A 70 16.30 -14.89 -2.06
N GLY A 71 15.77 -14.54 -0.90
CA GLY A 71 14.41 -14.95 -0.48
C GLY A 71 13.31 -13.94 -0.78
N LYS A 72 13.67 -12.69 -1.09
CA LYS A 72 12.78 -11.54 -0.87
C LYS A 72 11.95 -11.09 -2.07
N SER A 73 12.36 -11.38 -3.32
CA SER A 73 11.50 -11.11 -4.48
C SER A 73 10.14 -11.80 -4.33
N LYS A 74 10.12 -13.04 -3.82
CA LYS A 74 8.88 -13.79 -3.57
C LYS A 74 8.08 -13.25 -2.39
N LEU A 75 8.74 -12.71 -1.36
CA LEU A 75 8.05 -12.09 -0.22
C LEU A 75 7.37 -10.77 -0.65
N CYS A 76 8.08 -9.93 -1.41
CA CYS A 76 7.54 -8.69 -1.95
C CYS A 76 6.48 -8.95 -3.04
N GLU A 77 6.64 -9.98 -3.89
CA GLU A 77 5.59 -10.41 -4.84
C GLU A 77 4.36 -11.00 -4.13
N GLY A 78 4.56 -11.73 -3.03
CA GLY A 78 3.47 -12.34 -2.25
C GLY A 78 2.59 -11.33 -1.53
N LEU A 79 3.14 -10.20 -1.08
CA LEU A 79 2.35 -9.12 -0.47
C LEU A 79 1.45 -8.41 -1.50
N LEU A 80 1.93 -8.21 -2.73
CA LEU A 80 1.18 -7.57 -3.81
C LEU A 80 -0.04 -8.41 -4.28
N LEU A 81 0.01 -9.74 -4.08
CA LEU A 81 -1.09 -10.65 -4.39
C LEU A 81 -2.13 -10.78 -3.26
N HIS A 82 -1.84 -10.26 -2.06
CA HIS A 82 -2.69 -10.39 -0.87
C HIS A 82 -3.44 -9.09 -0.49
N HIS A 83 -3.27 -8.01 -1.24
CA HIS A 83 -4.15 -6.84 -1.22
C HIS A 83 -5.13 -6.94 -2.39
N PRO A 84 -6.26 -7.65 -2.22
CA PRO A 84 -7.37 -7.62 -3.18
C PRO A 84 -8.02 -6.23 -3.23
#